data_AF-A0A316TKC7-F1
#
_entry.id   AF-A0A316TKC7-F1
#
_cell.length_a   1.000
_cell.length_b   1.000
_cell.length_c   1.000
_cell.angle_alpha   90.00
_cell.angle_beta   90.00
_cell.angle_gamma   90.00
#
_symmetry.space_group_name_H-M   'P 1'
#
loop_
_entity.id
_entity.type
_entity.pdbx_description
1 polymer ?
#
loop_
_entity_poly.entity_id
_entity_poly.type
_entity_poly.pdbx_seq_one_letter_code
_entity_poly.pdbx_strand_id
1 'polypeptide(L)' 'MTPYEEIDSPTQLHSDCEAVNRRLDRAARQAVETPPSIHFEDFPRDLPKREIQVSEAAQRLANALHLHLD' A
#
# COMPACT_ATOMS: atom_id res chain seq x y z
N MET A 1 -10.44 -21.14 -19.87
CA MET A 1 -10.11 -21.93 -18.67
C MET A 1 -10.31 -23.39 -19.05
N THR A 2 -9.22 -24.13 -19.27
CA THR A 2 -9.31 -25.52 -19.73
C THR A 2 -9.66 -26.45 -18.55
N PRO A 3 -10.35 -27.57 -18.79
CA PRO A 3 -10.99 -28.36 -17.72
C PRO A 3 -10.05 -29.17 -16.82
N TYR A 4 -8.74 -29.14 -17.07
CA TYR A 4 -7.73 -29.87 -16.32
C TYR A 4 -6.52 -28.96 -16.13
N GLU A 5 -6.61 -28.05 -15.16
CA GLU A 5 -5.41 -27.56 -14.51
C GLU A 5 -4.88 -28.77 -13.73
N GLU A 6 -3.92 -29.48 -14.32
CA GLU A 6 -3.30 -30.62 -13.65
C GLU A 6 -2.67 -30.14 -12.35
N ILE A 7 -2.93 -30.86 -11.27
CA ILE A 7 -2.34 -30.56 -9.97
C ILE A 7 -0.82 -30.68 -10.10
N ASP A 8 -0.10 -29.67 -9.60
CA ASP A 8 1.36 -29.67 -9.61
C ASP A 8 1.92 -30.90 -8.88
N SER A 9 3.13 -31.30 -9.25
CA SER A 9 3.78 -32.44 -8.61
C SER A 9 3.96 -32.22 -7.09
N PRO A 10 4.00 -33.27 -6.27
CA PRO A 10 4.20 -33.14 -4.82
C PRO A 10 5.44 -32.32 -4.44
N THR A 11 6.51 -32.39 -5.24
CA THR A 11 7.73 -31.60 -5.04
C THR A 11 7.50 -30.11 -5.25
N GLN A 12 6.73 -29.72 -6.28
CA GLN A 12 6.37 -28.33 -6.54
C GLN A 12 5.48 -27.78 -5.43
N LEU A 13 4.44 -28.53 -5.04
CA LEU A 13 3.55 -28.16 -3.93
C LEU A 13 4.33 -27.99 -2.61
N HIS A 14 5.29 -28.88 -2.32
CA HIS A 14 6.14 -28.77 -1.14
C HIS A 14 7.03 -27.51 -1.19
N SER A 15 7.64 -27.22 -2.34
CA SER A 15 8.43 -26.01 -2.54
C SER A 15 7.59 -24.74 -2.36
N ASP A 16 6.35 -24.74 -2.82
CA ASP A 16 5.43 -23.62 -2.67
C ASP A 16 5.02 -23.40 -1.22
N CYS A 17 4.70 -24.48 -0.50
CA CYS A 17 4.46 -24.44 0.95
C CYS A 17 5.67 -23.84 1.70
N GLU A 18 6.88 -24.27 1.38
CA GLU A 18 8.11 -23.73 1.97
C GLU A 18 8.33 -22.24 1.65
N ALA A 19 8.03 -21.82 0.42
CA ALA A 19 8.11 -20.42 0.01
C ALA A 19 7.11 -19.54 0.75
N VAL A 20 5.88 -20.04 0.95
CA VAL A 20 4.82 -19.35 1.71
C VAL A 20 5.15 -19.30 3.19
N ASN A 21 5.60 -20.40 3.78
CA ASN A 21 5.90 -20.50 5.21
C ASN A 21 6.94 -19.45 5.65
N ARG A 22 7.99 -19.22 4.85
CA ARG A 22 8.99 -18.16 5.09
C ARG A 22 8.40 -16.75 5.10
N ARG A 23 7.36 -16.49 4.30
CA ARG A 23 6.66 -15.18 4.27
C ARG A 23 5.72 -15.04 5.46
N LEU A 24 5.05 -16.12 5.85
CA LEU A 24 4.16 -16.14 7.01
C LEU A 24 4.91 -15.92 8.32
N ASP A 25 6.10 -16.52 8.50
CA ASP A 25 6.93 -16.31 9.69
C ASP A 25 7.33 -14.82 9.86
N ARG A 26 7.67 -14.15 8.75
CA ARG A 26 7.94 -12.70 8.77
C ARG A 26 6.68 -11.89 9.10
N ALA A 27 5.54 -12.21 8.48
CA ALA A 27 4.29 -11.51 8.72
C ALA A 27 3.78 -11.69 10.16
N ALA A 28 3.93 -12.89 10.72
CA ALA A 28 3.56 -13.20 12.09
C ALA A 28 4.38 -12.38 13.10
N ARG A 29 5.69 -12.23 12.87
CA ARG A 29 6.54 -11.34 13.69
C ARG A 29 6.09 -9.88 13.57
N GLN A 30 5.91 -9.38 12.36
CA GLN A 30 5.48 -7.99 12.14
C GLN A 30 4.08 -7.68 12.70
N ALA A 31 3.19 -8.66 12.76
CA ALA A 31 1.85 -8.48 13.31
C ALA A 31 1.84 -8.32 14.84
N VAL A 32 2.85 -8.83 15.55
CA VAL A 32 2.97 -8.73 17.02
C VAL A 32 4.02 -7.71 17.46
N GLU A 33 4.98 -7.39 16.60
CA GLU A 33 5.91 -6.31 16.84
C GLU A 33 5.16 -4.98 16.90
N THR A 34 5.47 -4.17 17.92
CA THR A 34 4.93 -2.81 17.98
C THR A 34 5.46 -2.06 16.76
N PRO A 35 4.60 -1.49 15.90
CA PRO A 35 5.08 -0.70 14.78
C PRO A 35 5.99 0.42 15.32
N PRO A 36 7.07 0.77 14.60
CA PRO A 36 7.94 1.85 15.04
C PRO A 36 7.07 3.08 15.32
N SER A 37 7.12 3.56 16.56
CA SER A 37 6.37 4.75 16.94
C SER A 37 7.00 5.92 16.20
N ILE A 38 6.16 6.74 15.57
CA ILE A 38 6.57 8.05 15.09
C ILE A 38 6.24 9.02 16.21
N HIS A 39 7.25 9.60 16.85
CA HIS A 39 6.98 10.62 17.85
C HIS A 39 6.67 11.93 17.15
N PHE A 40 5.69 12.67 17.67
CA PHE A 40 5.41 14.04 17.20
C PHE A 40 6.67 14.92 17.22
N GLU A 41 7.56 14.64 18.18
CA GLU A 41 8.85 15.29 18.41
C GLU A 41 9.86 15.07 17.27
N ASP A 42 9.76 13.94 16.56
CA ASP A 42 10.67 13.57 15.47
C ASP A 42 10.36 14.34 14.17
N PHE A 43 9.21 15.01 14.11
CA PHE A 43 8.81 15.77 12.94
C PHE A 43 9.28 17.22 13.02
N PRO A 44 9.81 17.79 11.93
CA PRO A 44 10.17 19.20 11.87
C PRO A 44 8.94 20.08 12.16
N ARG A 45 9.09 20.95 13.16
CA ARG A 45 8.10 21.97 13.51
C ARG A 45 8.24 23.19 12.59
N ASP A 46 7.16 23.93 12.45
CA ASP A 46 7.12 25.21 11.73
C ASP A 46 7.52 25.12 10.25
N LEU A 47 7.29 23.97 9.61
CA LEU A 47 7.39 23.89 8.15
C LEU A 47 6.38 24.84 7.51
N PRO A 48 6.79 25.70 6.56
CA PRO A 48 5.85 26.52 5.82
C PRO A 48 4.88 25.60 5.08
N LYS A 49 3.59 25.95 5.12
CA LYS A 49 2.59 25.23 4.34
C LYS A 49 2.99 25.27 2.87
N ARG A 50 2.93 24.12 2.19
CA ARG A 50 3.15 24.08 0.75
C ARG A 50 2.07 24.93 0.08
N GLU A 51 2.51 25.83 -0.79
CA GLU A 51 1.60 26.55 -1.66
C GLU A 51 1.00 25.55 -2.64
N ILE A 52 -0.33 25.42 -2.62
CA ILE A 52 -1.05 24.60 -3.59
C ILE A 52 -1.56 25.56 -4.65
N GLN A 53 -1.01 25.47 -5.86
CA GLN A 53 -1.51 26.25 -6.98
C GLN A 53 -2.65 25.50 -7.68
N VAL A 54 -3.80 26.18 -7.79
CA VAL A 54 -4.91 25.70 -8.61
C VAL A 54 -4.60 26.07 -10.06
N SER A 55 -4.21 25.07 -10.85
CA SER A 55 -3.99 25.28 -12.28
C SER A 55 -5.32 25.51 -13.01
N GLU A 56 -5.26 26.17 -14.15
CA GLU A 56 -6.44 26.35 -15.02
C GLU A 56 -7.06 24.99 -15.43
N ALA A 57 -6.22 23.97 -15.64
CA ALA A 57 -6.69 22.61 -15.95
C ALA A 57 -7.46 21.98 -14.78
N ALA A 58 -6.97 22.17 -13.54
CA ALA A 58 -7.66 21.70 -12.35
C ALA A 58 -9.01 22.42 -12.16
N GLN A 59 -9.09 23.73 -12.43
CA GLN A 59 -10.34 24.48 -12.37
C GLN A 59 -11.35 24.00 -13.42
N ARG A 60 -10.91 23.75 -14.66
CA ARG A 60 -11.77 23.21 -15.71
C ARG A 60 -12.33 21.82 -15.34
N LEU A 61 -11.51 20.97 -14.74
CA LEU A 61 -11.94 19.66 -14.24
C LEU A 61 -12.94 19.79 -13.08
N ALA A 62 -12.67 20.67 -12.12
CA ALA A 62 -13.58 20.92 -10.99
C ALA A 62 -14.97 21.37 -11.46
N ASN A 63 -15.01 22.30 -12.43
CA ASN A 63 -16.25 22.78 -13.03
C ASN A 63 -17.02 21.66 -13.77
N ALA A 64 -16.32 20.80 -14.51
CA ALA A 64 -16.92 19.66 -15.20
C ALA A 64 -17.49 18.61 -14.22
N LEU A 65 -16.90 18.51 -13.03
CA LEU A 65 -17.33 17.59 -11.97
C LEU A 65 -18.33 18.22 -10.98
N HIS A 66 -18.76 19.47 -11.20
CA HIS A 66 -19.56 20.25 -10.25
C HIS A 66 -18.98 20.30 -8.83
N LEU A 67 -17.64 20.23 -8.72
CA LEU A 67 -16.90 20.41 -7.48
C LEU A 67 -16.64 21.90 -7.33
N HIS A 68 -17.44 22.57 -6.51
CA HIS A 68 -17.18 23.94 -6.12
C HIS A 68 -16.05 23.94 -5.08
N LEU A 69 -14.86 24.35 -5.52
CA LEU A 69 -13.70 24.58 -4.66
C LEU A 69 -13.77 26.06 -4.25
N ASP A 70 -14.33 26.33 -3.07
CA ASP A 70 -14.30 27.64 -2.41
C ASP A 70 -12.96 27.86 -1.68
#